data_AF-A0A8S3Y9X6-F1
#
_entry.id   AF-A0A8S3Y9X6-F1
#
_cell.length_a   1.000
_cell.length_b   1.000
_cell.length_c   1.000
_cell.angle_alpha   90.00
_cell.angle_beta   90.00
_cell.angle_gamma   90.00
#
_symmetry.space_group_name_H-M   'P 1'
#
loop_
_entity.id
_entity.type
_entity.pdbx_description
1 polymer ?
#
loop_
_entity_poly.entity_id
_entity_poly.type
_entity_poly.pdbx_seq_one_letter_code
_entity_poly.pdbx_strand_id
1 'polypeptide(L)'
;MNFQKAGKVLAEVWDNMVIDGHDIIAEYVEPDDSSESFIPDLPSPQWYSEHVRESQYLLQVVKCDDRACCGHMRSSLRSILSERFVIPPLPDFAVVKWSIYSEASRV
;
A
#
# COMPACT_ATOMS: atom_id res chain seq x y z
N MET A 1 -16.18 -17.45 21.89
CA MET A 1 -15.00 -16.56 21.73
C MET A 1 -15.50 -15.13 21.54
N ASN A 2 -14.89 -14.13 22.19
CA ASN A 2 -15.44 -12.77 22.36
C ASN A 2 -15.04 -11.78 21.24
N PHE A 3 -14.69 -12.27 20.04
CA PHE A 3 -14.13 -11.44 18.97
C PHE A 3 -15.15 -10.47 18.36
N GLN A 4 -16.43 -10.84 18.32
CA GLN A 4 -17.49 -9.94 17.84
C GLN A 4 -17.57 -8.66 18.70
N LYS A 5 -17.50 -8.79 20.03
CA LYS A 5 -17.54 -7.63 20.93
C LYS A 5 -16.26 -6.81 20.82
N ALA A 6 -15.09 -7.47 20.76
CA ALA A 6 -13.82 -6.79 20.56
C ALA A 6 -13.80 -6.00 19.23
N GLY A 7 -14.28 -6.61 18.15
CA GLY A 7 -14.38 -5.98 16.82
C GLY A 7 -15.33 -4.78 16.82
N LYS A 8 -16.51 -4.89 17.45
CA LYS A 8 -17.44 -3.75 17.61
C LYS A 8 -16.84 -2.59 18.39
N VAL A 9 -16.13 -2.88 19.50
CA VAL A 9 -15.47 -1.84 20.30
C VAL A 9 -14.34 -1.18 19.51
N LEU A 10 -13.57 -1.95 18.75
CA LEU A 10 -12.53 -1.38 17.89
C LEU A 10 -13.13 -0.50 16.80
N ALA A 11 -14.19 -0.95 16.13
CA ALA A 11 -14.87 -0.15 15.12
C ALA A 11 -15.32 1.20 15.70
N GLU A 12 -15.99 1.20 16.86
CA GLU A 12 -16.40 2.43 17.55
C GLU A 12 -15.22 3.37 17.88
N VAL A 13 -14.09 2.83 18.34
CA VAL A 13 -12.91 3.65 18.65
C VAL A 13 -12.34 4.30 17.39
N TRP A 14 -12.27 3.57 16.29
CA TRP A 14 -11.70 4.07 15.04
C TRP A 14 -12.64 5.05 14.31
N ASP A 15 -13.95 4.86 14.41
CA ASP A 15 -14.97 5.74 13.81
C ASP A 15 -14.93 7.16 14.41
N ASN A 16 -14.49 7.29 15.66
CA ASN A 16 -14.33 8.59 16.32
C ASN A 16 -12.99 9.28 16.03
N MET A 17 -12.14 8.71 15.18
CA MET A 17 -10.82 9.27 14.87
C MET A 17 -10.85 10.09 13.57
N VAL A 18 -10.03 11.15 13.55
CA VAL A 18 -9.74 11.97 12.38
C VAL A 18 -8.27 11.82 12.04
N ILE A 19 -7.95 11.24 10.88
CA ILE A 19 -6.57 11.09 10.40
C ILE A 19 -6.38 12.02 9.21
N ASP A 20 -5.36 12.87 9.28
CA ASP A 20 -5.01 13.84 8.25
C ASP A 20 -6.19 14.76 7.83
N GLY A 21 -7.06 15.11 8.79
CA GLY A 21 -8.25 15.94 8.54
C GLY A 21 -9.40 15.21 7.83
N HIS A 22 -9.33 13.87 7.72
CA HIS A 22 -10.38 13.05 7.14
C HIS A 22 -11.02 12.17 8.24
N ASP A 23 -12.34 12.21 8.33
CA ASP A 23 -13.11 11.35 9.22
C ASP A 23 -12.98 9.88 8.78
N ILE A 24 -12.89 8.99 9.76
CA ILE A 24 -12.79 7.55 9.54
C ILE A 24 -14.17 6.93 9.68
N ILE A 25 -14.49 6.00 8.77
CA ILE A 25 -15.68 5.16 8.86
C ILE A 25 -15.20 3.75 9.16
N ALA A 26 -15.55 3.22 10.32
CA ALA A 26 -15.14 1.89 10.77
C ALA A 26 -16.35 1.04 11.21
N GLU A 27 -16.52 -0.12 10.59
CA GLU A 27 -17.62 -1.04 10.87
C GLU A 27 -17.10 -2.45 11.14
N TYR A 28 -17.73 -3.14 12.09
CA TYR A 28 -17.48 -4.56 12.31
C TYR A 28 -18.29 -5.39 11.32
N VAL A 29 -17.60 -6.24 10.55
CA VAL A 29 -18.20 -7.17 9.59
C VAL A 29 -18.12 -8.59 10.16
N GLU A 30 -19.26 -9.28 10.22
CA GLU A 30 -19.27 -10.69 10.61
C GLU A 30 -18.62 -11.55 9.52
N PRO A 31 -17.73 -12.48 9.88
CA PRO A 31 -17.21 -13.42 8.90
C PRO A 31 -18.36 -14.28 8.39
N ASP A 32 -18.64 -14.21 7.10
CA ASP A 32 -19.53 -15.16 6.43
C ASP A 32 -18.80 -16.51 6.28
N ASP A 33 -19.51 -17.63 6.32
CA ASP A 33 -18.93 -18.98 6.16
C ASP A 33 -18.24 -19.15 4.78
N SER A 34 -18.51 -18.26 3.83
CA SER A 34 -17.85 -18.15 2.53
C SER A 34 -16.44 -17.52 2.57
N SER A 35 -16.11 -16.80 3.65
CA SER A 35 -14.87 -16.00 3.77
C SER A 35 -13.58 -16.82 3.88
N GLU A 36 -13.68 -18.12 4.19
CA GLU A 36 -12.50 -19.01 4.25
C GLU A 36 -12.02 -19.50 2.87
N SER A 37 -12.71 -19.15 1.78
CA SER A 37 -12.42 -19.67 0.44
C SER A 37 -12.09 -18.60 -0.61
N PHE A 38 -11.77 -17.37 -0.19
CA PHE A 38 -11.34 -16.35 -1.12
C PHE A 38 -9.86 -16.56 -1.47
N ILE A 39 -9.59 -17.41 -2.45
CA ILE A 39 -8.32 -17.37 -3.19
C ILE A 39 -8.53 -16.32 -4.27
N PRO A 40 -8.01 -15.08 -4.10
CA PRO A 40 -8.09 -14.10 -5.17
C PRO A 40 -7.35 -14.64 -6.39
N ASP A 41 -7.92 -14.41 -7.58
CA ASP A 41 -7.21 -14.63 -8.83
C ASP A 41 -5.89 -13.85 -8.79
N LEU A 42 -4.82 -14.50 -9.24
CA LEU A 42 -3.51 -13.85 -9.33
C LEU A 42 -3.65 -12.63 -10.27
N PRO A 43 -3.23 -11.43 -9.85
CA PRO A 43 -3.35 -10.26 -10.71
C PRO A 43 -2.53 -10.45 -12.00
N SER A 44 -2.96 -9.76 -13.07
CA SER A 44 -2.21 -9.80 -14.32
C SER A 44 -0.77 -9.30 -14.11
N PRO A 45 0.22 -9.86 -14.85
CA PRO A 45 1.60 -9.38 -14.76
C PRO A 45 1.74 -7.87 -15.01
N GLN A 46 0.88 -7.32 -15.88
CA GLN A 46 0.81 -5.89 -16.14
C GLN A 46 0.42 -5.13 -14.88
N TRP A 47 -0.70 -5.51 -14.24
CA TRP A 47 -1.16 -4.88 -13.01
C TRP A 47 -0.07 -4.95 -11.93
N TYR A 48 0.56 -6.11 -11.77
CA TYR A 48 1.64 -6.30 -10.80
C TYR A 48 2.83 -5.36 -11.06
N SER A 49 3.27 -5.22 -12.31
CA SER A 49 4.39 -4.32 -12.66
C SER A 49 4.09 -2.84 -12.39
N GLU A 50 2.83 -2.44 -12.49
CA GLU A 50 2.39 -1.06 -12.30
C GLU A 50 2.18 -0.74 -10.80
N HIS A 51 1.63 -1.69 -10.04
CA HIS A 51 1.11 -1.44 -8.69
C HIS A 51 1.98 -2.03 -7.59
N VAL A 52 2.87 -2.99 -7.89
CA VAL A 52 3.69 -3.63 -6.87
C VAL A 52 5.12 -3.12 -6.92
N ARG A 53 5.64 -2.69 -5.77
CA ARG A 53 7.04 -2.34 -5.56
C ARG A 53 7.58 -3.19 -4.43
N GLU A 54 8.60 -3.98 -4.76
CA GLU A 54 9.22 -4.90 -3.82
C GLU A 54 10.65 -4.44 -3.51
N SER A 55 11.01 -4.57 -2.25
CA SER A 55 12.36 -4.42 -1.76
C SER A 55 12.64 -5.51 -0.74
N GLN A 56 13.90 -5.65 -0.34
CA GLN A 56 14.33 -6.66 0.63
C GLN A 56 13.53 -6.65 1.95
N TYR A 57 13.00 -5.49 2.34
CA TYR A 57 12.35 -5.30 3.64
C TYR A 57 10.90 -4.85 3.55
N LEU A 58 10.38 -4.60 2.34
CA LEU A 58 9.09 -3.96 2.19
C LEU A 58 8.45 -4.27 0.84
N LEU A 59 7.21 -4.75 0.90
CA LEU A 59 6.28 -4.87 -0.22
C LEU A 59 5.31 -3.70 -0.15
N GLN A 60 5.18 -2.95 -1.24
CA GLN A 60 4.26 -1.82 -1.34
C GLN A 60 3.32 -2.02 -2.52
N VAL A 61 2.02 -1.89 -2.26
CA VAL A 61 1.00 -1.82 -3.30
C VAL A 61 0.56 -0.36 -3.44
N VAL A 62 0.85 0.22 -4.61
CA VAL A 62 0.67 1.65 -4.89
C VAL A 62 -0.41 1.86 -5.94
N LYS A 63 -1.17 2.96 -5.82
CA LYS A 63 -2.20 3.32 -6.80
C LYS A 63 -1.59 4.09 -7.98
N CYS A 64 -1.92 3.66 -9.20
CA CYS A 64 -1.56 4.36 -10.43
C CYS A 64 -2.37 5.66 -10.63
N ASP A 65 -2.01 6.47 -11.63
CA ASP A 65 -2.69 7.73 -11.94
C ASP A 65 -4.02 7.55 -12.67
N ASP A 66 -4.26 6.35 -13.21
CA ASP A 66 -5.49 6.04 -13.91
C ASP A 66 -6.65 5.80 -12.93
N ARG A 67 -7.67 6.66 -13.03
CA ARG A 67 -8.90 6.57 -12.23
C ARG A 67 -9.75 5.37 -12.59
N ALA A 68 -9.69 4.89 -13.84
CA ALA A 68 -10.39 3.68 -14.25
C ALA A 68 -9.81 2.43 -13.57
N CYS A 69 -8.49 2.43 -13.31
CA CYS A 69 -7.81 1.33 -12.65
C CYS A 69 -7.89 1.40 -11.11
N CYS A 70 -7.51 2.53 -10.50
CA CYS A 70 -7.30 2.64 -9.05
C CYS A 70 -8.36 3.45 -8.28
N GLY A 71 -9.32 4.03 -8.99
CA GLY A 71 -10.30 4.96 -8.42
C GLY A 71 -9.66 6.24 -7.87
N HIS A 72 -10.42 7.00 -7.08
CA HIS A 72 -9.91 8.22 -6.47
C HIS A 72 -8.95 7.92 -5.31
N MET A 73 -7.87 8.69 -5.19
CA MET A 73 -7.02 8.68 -4.00
C MET A 73 -7.80 9.27 -2.84
N ARG A 74 -7.86 8.54 -1.73
CA ARG A 74 -8.56 9.00 -0.52
C ARG A 74 -7.71 9.91 0.36
N SER A 75 -6.41 10.00 0.08
CA SER A 75 -5.44 10.78 0.85
C SER A 75 -4.56 11.62 -0.05
N SER A 76 -3.96 12.65 0.54
CA SER A 76 -2.98 13.53 -0.10
C SER A 76 -1.57 12.92 -0.14
N LEU A 77 -1.42 11.59 0.01
CA LEU A 77 -0.13 10.90 0.11
C LEU A 77 0.85 11.26 -1.02
N ARG A 78 0.33 11.55 -2.22
CA ARG A 78 1.13 12.01 -3.37
C ARG A 78 1.85 13.33 -3.18
N SER A 79 1.38 14.17 -2.26
CA SER A 79 2.06 15.42 -1.91
C SER A 79 3.37 15.16 -1.15
N ILE A 80 3.48 14.02 -0.49
CA ILE A 80 4.66 13.62 0.30
C ILE A 80 5.52 12.63 -0.50
N LEU A 81 4.87 11.67 -1.18
CA LEU A 81 5.51 10.64 -1.99
C LEU A 81 5.17 10.85 -3.47
N SER A 82 5.92 11.72 -4.15
CA SER A 82 5.74 12.02 -5.57
C SER A 82 5.89 10.78 -6.45
N GLU A 83 6.84 9.90 -6.11
CA GLU A 83 7.09 8.63 -6.81
C GLU A 83 6.09 7.53 -6.46
N ARG A 84 5.13 7.81 -5.56
CA ARG A 84 4.07 6.92 -5.07
C ARG A 84 4.54 5.78 -4.14
N PHE A 85 5.85 5.52 -4.05
CA PHE A 85 6.42 4.51 -3.16
C PHE A 85 7.48 5.10 -2.25
N VAL A 86 7.66 4.47 -1.08
CA VAL A 86 8.78 4.78 -0.18
C VAL A 86 10.02 4.10 -0.74
N ILE A 87 11.09 4.87 -0.93
CA ILE A 87 12.37 4.35 -1.39
C ILE A 87 12.91 3.42 -0.30
N PRO A 88 13.36 2.19 -0.64
CA PRO A 88 13.93 1.30 0.36
C PRO A 88 15.15 1.95 1.03
N PRO A 89 15.41 1.66 2.31
CA PRO A 89 16.61 2.16 2.97
C PRO A 89 17.83 1.70 2.17
N LEU A 90 18.53 2.65 1.57
CA LEU A 90 19.78 2.35 0.87
C LEU A 90 20.82 2.04 1.94
N PRO A 91 21.47 0.87 1.93
CA PRO A 91 22.69 0.71 2.70
C PRO A 91 23.69 1.76 2.22
N ASP A 92 24.43 2.39 3.13
CA ASP A 92 25.37 3.51 2.85
C ASP A 92 26.32 3.27 1.65
N PHE A 93 26.53 2.01 1.28
CA PHE A 93 27.37 1.57 0.16
C PHE A 93 26.68 1.55 -1.23
N ALA A 94 25.35 1.73 -1.32
CA ALA A 94 24.62 1.62 -2.59
C ALA A 94 24.75 2.88 -3.48
N VAL A 95 25.01 4.05 -2.90
CA VAL A 95 25.20 5.31 -3.64
C VAL A 95 26.44 5.24 -4.55
N VAL A 96 27.49 4.56 -4.08
CA VAL A 96 28.74 4.40 -4.85
C VAL A 96 28.53 3.53 -6.09
N LYS A 97 27.66 2.51 -6.01
CA LYS A 97 27.46 1.58 -7.13
C LYS A 97 26.72 2.24 -8.31
N TRP A 98 25.70 3.07 -8.06
CA TRP A 98 24.96 3.75 -9.14
C TRP A 98 25.81 4.79 -9.88
N SER A 99 26.74 5.47 -9.19
CA SER A 99 27.67 6.40 -9.84
C SER A 99 28.59 5.67 -10.82
N ILE A 100 29.14 4.51 -10.42
CA ILE A 100 30.03 3.69 -11.26
C ILE A 100 29.31 3.13 -12.50
N TYR A 101 28.06 2.68 -12.37
CA TYR A 101 27.31 2.16 -13.53
C TYR A 101 26.85 3.25 -14.50
N SER A 102 26.66 4.50 -14.05
CA SER A 102 26.33 5.63 -14.94
C SER A 102 27.52 6.12 -15.78
N GLU A 103 28.75 5.99 -15.26
CA GLU A 103 29.97 6.31 -16.01
C GLU A 103 30.39 5.19 -16.97
N ALA A 104 30.10 3.93 -16.64
CA ALA A 104 30.43 2.78 -17.49
C ALA A 104 29.56 2.64 -18.77
N SER A 105 28.49 3.43 -18.89
CA SER A 105 27.58 3.41 -20.06
C SER A 105 27.84 4.55 -21.07
N ARG A 106 28.97 5.27 -20.91
CA ARG A 106 29.39 6.40 -21.77
C ARG A 106 30.68 6.15 -22.57
N VAL A 107 31.05 4.89 -22.81
CA VAL A 107 32.15 4.52 -23.72
C VAL A 107 31.61 3.68 -24.87
#